data_AF-A0A850T0F6-F1
#
_entry.id   AF-A0A850T0F6-F1
#
_cell.length_a   1.000
_cell.length_b   1.000
_cell.length_c   1.000
_cell.angle_alpha   90.00
_cell.angle_beta   90.00
_cell.angle_gamma   90.00
#
_symmetry.space_group_name_H-M   'P 1'
#
loop_
_entity.id
_entity.type
_entity.pdbx_description
1 polymer ?
#
loop_
_entity_poly.entity_id
_entity_poly.type
_entity_poly.pdbx_seq_one_letter_code
_entity_poly.pdbx_strand_id
1 'polypeptide(L)'
;KSDTPQFDFWLVIATLEKCKPVRIPINIYAYGKKVINSGKLCTGVTLTRKNGKWYATLVVETINKKTKASKIIGVDLGIKNLLTTPVQYFGQFSEKLKDKIKQNDLKRRR
;
A
#
# COMPACT_ATOMS: atom_id res chain seq x y z
N LYS A 1 -12.96 -24.56 -30.78
CA LYS A 1 -12.53 -23.88 -29.54
C LYS A 1 -12.74 -22.39 -29.77
N SER A 2 -13.65 -21.73 -29.03
CA SER A 2 -13.89 -20.30 -29.20
C SER A 2 -12.69 -19.52 -28.67
N ASP A 3 -12.12 -18.67 -29.51
CA ASP A 3 -10.87 -17.92 -29.25
C ASP A 3 -11.15 -16.65 -28.45
N THR A 4 -11.99 -16.76 -27.41
CA THR A 4 -12.45 -15.61 -26.64
C THR A 4 -11.34 -15.21 -25.65
N PRO A 5 -10.73 -14.02 -25.78
CA PRO A 5 -9.68 -13.60 -24.86
C PRO A 5 -10.26 -13.54 -23.44
N GLN A 6 -9.65 -14.33 -22.55
CA GLN A 6 -10.10 -14.43 -21.15
C GLN A 6 -9.73 -13.16 -20.40
N PHE A 7 -10.70 -12.50 -19.78
CA PHE A 7 -10.48 -11.37 -18.90
C PHE A 7 -11.17 -11.50 -17.56
N ASP A 8 -10.64 -10.81 -16.54
CA ASP A 8 -11.12 -10.94 -15.17
C ASP A 8 -12.27 -9.97 -14.87
N PHE A 9 -12.18 -8.71 -15.30
CA PHE A 9 -13.18 -7.69 -15.01
C PHE A 9 -13.44 -6.76 -16.21
N TRP A 10 -14.63 -6.16 -16.23
CA TRP A 10 -14.93 -5.01 -17.07
C TRP A 10 -14.72 -3.72 -16.27
N LEU A 11 -13.81 -2.87 -16.75
CA LEU A 11 -13.78 -1.48 -16.32
C LEU A 11 -14.81 -0.68 -17.13
N VAL A 12 -15.80 -0.12 -16.44
CA VAL A 12 -16.86 0.68 -17.04
C VAL A 12 -16.54 2.16 -16.87
N ILE A 13 -16.31 2.86 -17.98
CA ILE A 13 -16.02 4.30 -18.00
C ILE A 13 -17.27 5.02 -18.51
N ALA A 14 -17.86 5.86 -17.66
CA ALA A 14 -18.93 6.75 -18.09
C ALA A 14 -18.40 7.75 -19.12
N THR A 15 -19.17 7.98 -20.18
CA THR A 15 -18.88 8.98 -21.20
C THR A 15 -19.80 10.18 -21.03
N LEU A 16 -19.54 11.24 -21.80
CA LEU A 16 -20.45 12.39 -21.89
C LEU A 16 -21.76 12.04 -22.60
N GLU A 17 -21.79 10.94 -23.36
CA GLU A 17 -23.01 10.46 -23.99
C GLU A 17 -23.83 9.61 -23.03
N LYS A 18 -25.05 10.08 -22.74
CA LYS A 18 -25.96 9.40 -21.82
C LYS A 18 -26.17 7.95 -22.25
N CYS A 19 -26.05 7.03 -21.28
CA CYS A 19 -26.23 5.59 -21.45
C CYS A 19 -25.26 4.90 -22.42
N LYS A 20 -24.13 5.53 -22.78
CA LYS A 20 -23.11 4.93 -23.66
C LYS A 20 -21.75 4.81 -22.98
N PRO A 21 -21.60 3.98 -21.94
CA PRO A 21 -20.31 3.78 -21.29
C PRO A 21 -19.35 2.99 -22.19
N VAL A 22 -18.05 3.25 -22.05
CA VAL A 22 -17.00 2.41 -22.64
C VAL A 22 -16.66 1.29 -21.66
N ARG A 23 -16.54 0.05 -22.16
CA ARG A 23 -16.15 -1.11 -21.38
C ARG A 23 -14.78 -1.60 -21.83
N ILE A 24 -13.84 -1.65 -20.90
CA ILE A 24 -12.46 -2.10 -21.16
C ILE A 24 -12.24 -3.41 -20.40
N PRO A 25 -11.85 -4.51 -21.07
CA PRO A 25 -11.53 -5.75 -20.39
C PRO A 25 -10.17 -5.60 -19.68
N ILE A 26 -10.10 -5.96 -18.41
CA ILE A 26 -8.86 -5.87 -17.62
C ILE A 26 -8.51 -7.22 -17.02
N ASN A 27 -7.21 -7.50 -17.03
CA ASN A 27 -6.60 -8.65 -16.36
C ASN A 27 -5.89 -8.20 -15.11
N ILE A 28 -6.12 -8.94 -14.03
CA ILE A 28 -5.49 -8.68 -12.76
C ILE A 28 -4.30 -9.61 -12.61
N TYR A 29 -3.17 -9.03 -12.26
CA TYR A 29 -1.94 -9.79 -12.00
C TYR A 29 -2.15 -10.77 -10.82
N ALA A 30 -1.35 -11.83 -10.79
CA ALA A 30 -1.57 -12.97 -9.89
C ALA A 30 -1.73 -12.59 -8.40
N TYR A 31 -0.97 -11.61 -7.91
CA TYR A 31 -1.09 -11.13 -6.53
C TYR A 31 -2.38 -10.32 -6.31
N GLY A 32 -2.78 -9.48 -7.25
CA GLY A 32 -4.06 -8.75 -7.17
C GLY A 32 -5.27 -9.68 -7.06
N LYS A 33 -5.24 -10.85 -7.72
CA LYS A 33 -6.30 -11.87 -7.57
C LYS A 33 -6.41 -12.39 -6.14
N LYS A 34 -5.27 -12.60 -5.45
CA LYS A 34 -5.25 -13.02 -4.04
C LYS A 34 -5.87 -11.96 -3.14
N VAL A 35 -5.55 -10.68 -3.38
CA VAL A 35 -6.04 -9.56 -2.57
C VAL A 35 -7.54 -9.35 -2.78
N ILE A 36 -8.04 -9.42 -4.02
CA ILE A 36 -9.48 -9.27 -4.29
C ILE A 36 -10.31 -10.33 -3.58
N ASN A 37 -9.81 -11.56 -3.50
CA ASN A 37 -10.49 -12.64 -2.78
C ASN A 37 -10.45 -12.47 -1.25
N SER A 38 -9.64 -11.54 -0.72
CA SER A 38 -9.51 -11.30 0.73
C SER A 38 -10.52 -10.31 1.31
N GLY A 39 -11.31 -9.65 0.46
CA GLY A 39 -12.24 -8.62 0.92
C GLY A 39 -13.25 -8.21 -0.15
N LYS A 40 -13.92 -7.09 0.11
CA LYS A 40 -14.92 -6.52 -0.80
C LYS A 40 -14.24 -5.52 -1.74
N LEU A 41 -14.34 -5.75 -3.05
CA LEU A 41 -13.88 -4.79 -4.04
C LEU A 41 -14.72 -3.50 -3.97
N CYS A 42 -14.08 -2.36 -3.84
CA CYS A 42 -14.73 -1.06 -3.85
C CYS A 42 -15.09 -0.64 -5.29
N THR A 43 -16.10 0.22 -5.44
CA THR A 43 -16.56 0.71 -6.75
C THR A 43 -15.65 1.76 -7.36
N GLY A 44 -14.81 2.43 -6.56
CA GLY A 44 -13.85 3.42 -7.02
C GLY A 44 -12.63 2.79 -7.68
N VAL A 45 -12.30 3.26 -8.89
CA VAL A 45 -11.09 2.88 -9.61
C VAL A 45 -10.32 4.15 -9.94
N THR A 46 -9.02 4.15 -9.64
CA THR A 46 -8.13 5.24 -10.06
C THR A 46 -7.36 4.82 -11.30
N LEU A 47 -7.44 5.63 -12.35
CA LEU A 47 -6.63 5.43 -13.55
C LEU A 47 -5.41 6.35 -13.50
N THR A 48 -4.23 5.76 -13.68
CA THR A 48 -2.97 6.50 -13.76
C THR A 48 -2.22 6.14 -15.02
N ARG A 49 -1.58 7.14 -15.64
CA ARG A 49 -0.71 6.95 -16.79
C ARG A 49 0.73 7.14 -16.36
N LYS A 50 1.57 6.12 -16.55
CA LYS A 50 3.00 6.15 -16.25
C LYS A 50 3.78 5.54 -17.41
N ASN A 51 4.77 6.27 -17.92
CA ASN A 51 5.63 5.84 -19.04
C ASN A 51 4.82 5.35 -20.25
N GLY A 52 3.78 6.09 -20.62
CA GLY A 52 2.90 5.76 -21.74
C GLY A 52 1.90 4.63 -21.47
N LYS A 53 2.02 3.89 -20.36
CA LYS A 53 1.13 2.79 -19.99
C LYS A 53 0.04 3.25 -19.02
N TRP A 54 -1.15 2.68 -19.17
CA TRP A 54 -2.28 2.89 -18.28
C TRP A 54 -2.31 1.82 -17.18
N TYR A 55 -2.61 2.25 -15.96
CA TYR A 55 -2.75 1.40 -14.78
C TYR A 55 -4.08 1.70 -14.10
N ALA A 56 -4.83 0.64 -13.76
CA ALA A 56 -6.02 0.71 -12.94
C ALA A 56 -5.68 0.28 -11.50
N THR A 57 -5.84 1.20 -10.55
CA THR A 57 -5.70 0.92 -9.13
C THR A 57 -7.07 0.59 -8.56
N LEU A 58 -7.18 -0.62 -8.04
CA LEU A 58 -8.37 -1.19 -7.41
C LEU A 58 -8.19 -1.19 -5.90
N VAL A 59 -9.23 -0.87 -5.16
CA VAL A 59 -9.22 -0.88 -3.69
C VAL A 59 -10.08 -2.03 -3.19
N VAL A 60 -9.55 -2.81 -2.26
CA VAL A 60 -10.26 -3.92 -1.62
C VAL A 60 -10.38 -3.60 -0.13
N GLU A 61 -11.61 -3.53 0.35
CA GLU A 61 -11.91 -3.36 1.76
C GLU A 61 -11.82 -4.72 2.46
N THR A 62 -10.86 -4.87 3.36
CA THR A 62 -10.67 -6.07 4.16
C THR A 62 -11.09 -5.84 5.60
N ILE A 63 -12.04 -6.63 6.10
CA ILE A 63 -12.39 -6.63 7.52
C ILE A 63 -11.41 -7.54 8.25
N ASN A 64 -10.25 -7.01 8.61
CA ASN A 64 -9.32 -7.73 9.46
C ASN A 64 -9.86 -7.72 10.89
N LYS A 65 -10.33 -8.88 11.36
CA LYS A 65 -10.57 -9.07 12.79
C LYS A 65 -9.25 -8.80 13.51
N LYS A 66 -9.20 -7.77 14.35
CA LYS A 66 -8.06 -7.54 15.23
C LYS A 66 -7.88 -8.81 16.06
N THR A 67 -6.84 -9.59 15.76
CA THR A 67 -6.43 -10.68 16.63
C THR A 67 -6.14 -10.07 17.99
N LYS A 68 -6.72 -10.64 19.07
CA LYS A 68 -6.32 -10.27 20.42
C LYS A 68 -4.80 -10.41 20.49
N ALA A 69 -4.11 -9.30 20.78
CA ALA A 69 -2.67 -9.31 20.89
C ALA A 69 -2.28 -10.29 22.00
N SER A 70 -1.54 -11.34 21.65
CA SER A 70 -1.01 -12.29 22.63
C SER A 70 0.09 -11.68 23.49
N LYS A 71 0.67 -10.54 23.03
CA LYS A 71 1.75 -9.82 23.68
C LYS A 71 1.64 -8.33 23.37
N ILE A 72 1.74 -7.49 24.41
CA ILE A 72 1.85 -6.03 24.25
C ILE A 72 3.32 -5.70 23.99
N ILE A 73 3.61 -4.98 22.92
CA ILE A 73 4.95 -4.48 22.58
C ILE A 73 4.88 -2.96 22.55
N GLY A 74 5.67 -2.31 23.40
CA GLY A 74 5.89 -0.87 23.30
C GLY A 74 6.75 -0.56 22.09
N VAL A 75 6.31 0.39 21.26
CA VAL A 75 7.08 0.88 20.12
C VAL A 75 7.45 2.33 20.40
N ASP A 76 8.75 2.62 20.43
CA ASP A 76 9.28 3.98 20.58
C ASP A 76 9.80 4.52 19.24
N LEU A 77 9.49 5.77 18.96
CA LEU A 77 9.93 6.50 17.78
C LEU A 77 11.08 7.44 18.18
N GLY A 78 12.30 6.98 17.97
CA GLY A 78 13.49 7.69 18.41
C GLY A 78 14.18 8.46 17.29
N ILE A 79 14.78 9.60 17.64
CA ILE A 79 15.64 10.37 16.72
C ILE A 79 16.89 9.58 16.26
N LYS A 80 17.30 8.54 17.02
CA LYS A 80 18.44 7.66 16.69
C LYS A 80 18.05 6.39 15.92
N ASN A 81 16.85 5.85 16.18
CA ASN A 81 16.30 4.66 15.54
C ASN A 81 14.84 4.96 15.19
N LEU A 82 14.49 4.87 13.91
CA LEU A 82 13.15 5.21 13.42
C LEU A 82 12.06 4.44 14.18
N LEU A 83 12.30 3.17 14.51
CA LEU A 83 11.40 2.34 15.31
C LEU A 83 12.24 1.48 16.28
N THR A 84 11.89 1.52 17.56
CA THR A 84 12.51 0.70 18.61
C THR A 84 11.45 -0.15 19.31
N THR A 85 11.71 -1.44 19.43
CA THR A 85 10.95 -2.39 20.25
C THR A 85 11.87 -2.97 21.32
N PRO A 86 11.35 -3.62 22.39
CA PRO A 86 12.20 -4.24 23.42
C PRO A 86 13.17 -5.30 22.90
N VAL A 87 12.93 -5.83 21.70
CA VAL A 87 13.68 -6.95 21.12
C VAL A 87 14.46 -6.57 19.86
N GLN A 88 14.11 -5.46 19.20
CA GLN A 88 14.67 -5.12 17.89
C GLN A 88 14.59 -3.63 17.57
N TYR A 89 15.58 -3.16 16.82
CA TYR A 89 15.64 -1.81 16.24
C TYR A 89 15.41 -1.88 14.73
N PHE A 90 14.59 -0.98 14.18
CA PHE A 90 14.33 -0.87 12.75
C PHE A 90 14.60 0.56 12.27
N GLY A 91 15.18 0.69 11.08
CA GLY A 91 15.52 1.97 10.49
C GLY A 91 16.60 2.72 11.28
N GLN A 92 17.86 2.30 11.12
CA GLN A 92 18.98 3.07 11.66
C GLN A 92 19.23 4.27 10.76
N PHE A 93 19.33 5.46 11.35
CA PHE A 93 19.75 6.65 10.62
C PHE A 93 21.25 6.63 10.33
N SER A 94 21.67 7.35 9.29
CA SER A 94 23.08 7.44 8.89
C SER A 94 24.01 7.83 10.04
N GLU A 95 25.24 7.32 10.04
CA GLU A 95 26.28 7.59 11.05
C GLU A 95 26.47 9.10 11.31
N LYS A 96 26.44 9.92 10.25
CA LYS A 96 26.53 11.39 10.34
C LYS A 96 25.43 12.02 11.20
N LEU A 97 24.21 11.47 11.16
CA LEU A 97 23.11 11.97 11.99
C LEU A 97 23.32 11.54 13.46
N LYS A 98 23.78 10.31 13.69
CA LYS A 98 24.13 9.82 15.04
C LYS A 98 25.19 10.71 15.70
N ASP A 99 26.23 11.10 14.96
CA ASP A 99 27.29 11.97 15.46
C ASP A 99 26.78 13.37 15.84
N LYS A 100 25.94 13.97 14.99
CA LYS A 100 25.30 15.27 15.30
C LYS A 100 24.45 15.20 16.56
N ILE A 101 23.69 14.13 16.74
CA ILE A 101 22.87 13.94 17.95
C ILE A 101 23.76 13.79 19.18
N LYS A 102 24.84 12.99 19.09
CA LYS A 102 25.80 12.81 20.20
C LYS A 102 26.43 14.13 20.63
N GLN A 103 26.82 14.98 19.67
CA GLN A 103 27.37 16.30 19.96
C GLN A 103 26.32 17.22 20.63
N ASN A 104 25.05 17.13 20.23
CA ASN A 104 23.98 17.92 20.83
C ASN A 104 23.63 17.45 22.27
N ASP A 105 23.62 16.13 22.50
CA ASP A 105 23.44 15.53 23.83
C ASP A 105 24.55 16.01 24.80
N LEU A 106 25.80 16.07 24.31
CA LEU A 106 26.94 16.58 25.09
C LEU A 106 26.80 18.07 25.43
N LYS A 107 26.25 18.89 24.52
CA LYS A 107 25.99 20.31 24.77
C LYS A 107 24.90 20.53 25.80
N ARG A 108 23.84 19.72 25.79
CA ARG A 108 22.71 19.82 26.74
C ARG A 108 23.06 19.39 28.17
N ARG A 109 24.15 18.64 28.34
CA ARG A 109 24.64 18.18 29.64
C ARG A 109 25.64 19.14 30.29
N ARG A 110 26.01 20.22 29.59
CA ARG A 110 26.72 21.37 30.15
C ARG A 110 25.70 22.42 30.58
#